data_AF-A0A0E0QSA6-F1
#
_entry.id   AF-A0A0E0QSA6-F1
#
_cell.length_a   1.000
_cell.length_b   1.000
_cell.length_c   1.000
_cell.angle_alpha   90.00
_cell.angle_beta   90.00
_cell.angle_gamma   90.00
#
_symmetry.space_group_name_H-M   'P 1'
#
loop_
_entity.id
_entity.type
_entity.pdbx_description
1 polymer ?
#
loop_
_entity_poly.entity_id
_entity_poly.type
_entity_poly.pdbx_seq_one_letter_code
_entity_poly.pdbx_strand_id
1 'polypeptide(L)'
;MGIEHYNTNQRKNPWERHCQEGHEALTIGPSPRPISPRQPPAAAANPKRARAARRFVEHMEGGGGGGTDMNAVPDGVVQHVLSMLSNVRDVAACACVCRRWRECVPYLPALFFPRNAFDTAAAAGGAADDAIGRMVRSVERLRELVIYCPFSMARLPEWLALRSTSLRVLELRMDAAAADKAEDGGYLDCIGLARGLEELRLWGVSLTAAPAWGRLDKLRVLEIVGAPLEDSAVKDAISACPNLTDLSLLGCDCSGAVSIELALLERCRLDFLGAGNCSLSLAAPRVESLEVQGFTWITLRGGHSLRRLSIAKSTGRVYKVDTGKLPDLEHLSLRGVQWSWAAVSSVLQCARDVKHLVMKIEFSGDFDALQPFPEVDLVDFFNSHPNLRKFDIHGAMFAALCQKNSLKNLDARFCIPCLEEVLITVRSPLNAEQKLNTLESLVKYSVRLRSMVIRISQMKNCHDAADDFFEEICKFKYMNNKKVRVE
;
A
#
# COMPACT_ATOMS: atom_id res chain seq x y z
N MET A 1 -51.55 -49.47 26.16
CA MET A 1 -52.36 -48.58 25.31
C MET A 1 -51.39 -47.65 24.61
N GLY A 2 -51.13 -47.89 23.33
CA GLY A 2 -50.21 -47.09 22.52
C GLY A 2 -50.91 -45.86 21.94
N ILE A 3 -50.15 -44.78 21.76
CA ILE A 3 -50.48 -43.67 20.86
C ILE A 3 -49.16 -43.18 20.21
N GLU A 4 -49.04 -43.58 18.95
CA GLU A 4 -48.52 -42.92 17.75
C GLU A 4 -47.35 -41.91 17.81
N HIS A 5 -46.26 -42.31 17.13
CA HIS A 5 -45.24 -41.43 16.56
C HIS A 5 -45.79 -40.67 15.35
N TYR A 6 -45.79 -39.34 15.40
CA TYR A 6 -45.85 -38.50 14.21
C TYR A 6 -44.43 -38.10 13.78
N ASN A 7 -44.09 -38.51 12.56
CA ASN A 7 -42.83 -38.28 11.88
C ASN A 7 -42.95 -36.99 11.06
N THR A 8 -42.29 -35.89 11.46
CA THR A 8 -42.20 -34.65 10.69
C THR A 8 -40.84 -34.54 10.03
N ASN A 9 -40.80 -34.95 8.77
CA ASN A 9 -39.75 -34.70 7.80
C ASN A 9 -39.67 -33.17 7.54
N GLN A 10 -38.79 -32.45 8.25
CA GLN A 10 -38.41 -31.09 7.86
C GLN A 10 -37.17 -31.14 6.95
N ARG A 11 -37.37 -30.60 5.74
CA ARG A 11 -36.37 -30.38 4.70
C ARG A 11 -35.19 -29.57 5.27
N LYS A 12 -34.03 -30.22 5.37
CA LYS A 12 -32.75 -29.55 5.59
C LYS A 12 -32.43 -28.65 4.40
N ASN A 13 -32.02 -27.41 4.67
CA ASN A 13 -31.58 -26.44 3.69
C ASN A 13 -30.32 -26.96 2.96
N PRO A 14 -30.16 -26.74 1.63
CA PRO A 14 -28.99 -27.22 0.87
C PRO A 14 -27.65 -26.66 1.38
N TRP A 15 -27.67 -25.53 2.06
CA TRP A 15 -26.48 -24.84 2.59
C TRP A 15 -25.83 -25.55 3.78
N GLU A 16 -26.58 -26.31 4.59
CA GLU A 16 -26.03 -26.99 5.79
C GLU A 16 -25.18 -28.22 5.45
N ARG A 17 -25.37 -28.84 4.27
CA ARG A 17 -24.52 -29.97 3.85
C ARG A 17 -23.15 -29.54 3.35
N HIS A 18 -22.98 -28.28 2.92
CA HIS A 18 -21.73 -27.82 2.31
C HIS A 18 -20.68 -27.34 3.32
N CYS A 19 -21.05 -27.12 4.59
CA CYS A 19 -20.12 -26.68 5.62
C CYS A 19 -19.44 -27.83 6.40
N GLN A 20 -19.88 -29.09 6.24
CA GLN A 20 -19.32 -30.23 6.97
C GLN A 20 -18.15 -30.93 6.27
N GLU A 21 -17.88 -30.65 4.99
CA GLU A 21 -16.77 -31.26 4.23
C GLU A 21 -15.49 -30.41 4.21
N GLY A 22 -15.46 -29.29 4.95
CA GLY A 22 -14.32 -28.35 4.99
C GLY A 22 -13.19 -28.69 5.98
N HIS A 23 -13.18 -29.88 6.59
CA HIS A 23 -12.17 -30.29 7.57
C HIS A 23 -11.42 -31.55 7.10
N GLU A 24 -10.55 -31.40 6.10
CA GLU A 24 -9.44 -32.33 5.89
C GLU A 24 -8.13 -31.57 5.71
N ALA A 25 -7.11 -32.13 6.36
CA ALA A 25 -5.85 -31.51 6.72
C ALA A 25 -4.93 -31.25 5.52
N LEU A 26 -4.33 -30.05 5.49
CA LEU A 26 -3.11 -29.78 4.73
C LEU A 26 -1.92 -30.40 5.46
N THR A 27 -1.66 -31.68 5.23
CA THR A 27 -0.39 -32.34 5.56
C THR A 27 0.67 -31.93 4.56
N ILE A 28 1.60 -31.08 5.01
CA ILE A 28 2.80 -30.70 4.27
C ILE A 28 3.83 -31.84 4.40
N GLY A 29 4.14 -32.50 3.29
CA GLY A 29 5.21 -33.50 3.21
C GLY A 29 6.62 -32.89 3.35
N PRO A 30 7.64 -33.69 3.73
CA PRO A 30 8.96 -33.17 4.10
C PRO A 30 9.75 -32.65 2.89
N SER A 31 10.44 -31.52 3.13
CA SER A 31 11.30 -30.81 2.18
C SER A 31 12.52 -31.65 1.75
N PRO A 32 12.94 -31.59 0.47
CA PRO A 32 14.16 -32.26 0.00
C PRO A 32 15.42 -31.57 0.54
N ARG A 33 16.42 -32.39 0.90
CA ARG A 33 17.72 -31.97 1.46
C ARG A 33 18.52 -31.09 0.48
N PRO A 34 19.29 -30.10 0.97
CA PRO A 34 20.12 -29.26 0.11
C PRO A 34 21.35 -30.02 -0.40
N ILE A 35 21.59 -29.90 -1.71
CA ILE A 35 22.80 -30.34 -2.39
C ILE A 35 23.90 -29.29 -2.15
N SER A 36 25.06 -29.71 -1.65
CA SER A 36 26.23 -28.85 -1.41
C SER A 36 26.79 -28.26 -2.70
N PRO A 37 27.14 -26.95 -2.76
CA PRO A 37 27.85 -26.39 -3.88
C PRO A 37 29.35 -26.72 -3.81
N ARG A 38 29.90 -27.25 -4.90
CA ARG A 38 31.35 -27.41 -5.12
C ARG A 38 32.03 -26.04 -5.15
N GLN A 39 33.13 -25.89 -4.41
CA GLN A 39 34.02 -24.73 -4.45
C GLN A 39 34.68 -24.55 -5.83
N PRO A 40 34.74 -23.33 -6.39
CA PRO A 40 35.70 -22.99 -7.44
C PRO A 40 37.04 -22.54 -6.83
N PRO A 41 38.18 -22.75 -7.52
CA PRO A 41 39.50 -22.43 -6.99
C PRO A 41 39.78 -20.91 -6.99
N ALA A 42 40.65 -20.50 -6.07
CA ALA A 42 41.07 -19.12 -5.84
C ALA A 42 41.69 -18.46 -7.08
N ALA A 43 41.13 -17.33 -7.50
CA ALA A 43 41.69 -16.49 -8.56
C ALA A 43 42.68 -15.47 -7.97
N ALA A 44 43.96 -15.67 -8.26
CA ALA A 44 45.04 -14.72 -7.98
C ALA A 44 44.86 -13.42 -8.79
N ALA A 45 45.20 -12.28 -8.18
CA ALA A 45 45.15 -10.96 -8.78
C ALA A 45 46.05 -10.85 -10.02
N ASN A 46 45.49 -10.37 -11.15
CA ASN A 46 46.22 -10.21 -12.41
C ASN A 46 46.71 -8.75 -12.58
N PRO A 47 48.04 -8.48 -12.45
CA PRO A 47 48.61 -7.13 -12.49
C PRO A 47 48.59 -6.47 -13.88
N LYS A 48 48.02 -7.10 -14.91
CA LYS A 48 47.95 -6.56 -16.27
C LYS A 48 46.85 -5.50 -16.47
N ARG A 49 45.82 -5.43 -15.62
CA ARG A 49 44.74 -4.42 -15.72
C ARG A 49 45.15 -3.02 -15.26
N ALA A 50 46.09 -2.90 -14.31
CA ALA A 50 46.60 -1.62 -13.83
C ALA A 50 47.48 -0.88 -14.87
N ARG A 51 48.06 -1.62 -15.83
CA ARG A 51 48.93 -1.03 -16.87
C ARG A 51 48.16 -0.51 -18.09
N ALA A 52 46.94 -1.00 -18.31
CA ALA A 52 46.05 -0.52 -19.39
C ALA A 52 45.41 0.84 -19.07
N ALA A 53 45.11 1.11 -17.79
CA ALA A 53 44.57 2.41 -17.36
C ALA A 53 45.59 3.55 -17.47
N ARG A 54 46.90 3.26 -17.31
CA ARG A 54 47.96 4.29 -17.48
C ARG A 54 48.23 4.64 -18.94
N ARG A 55 48.04 3.71 -19.88
CA ARG A 55 48.26 3.97 -21.32
C ARG A 55 47.14 4.74 -22.02
N PHE A 56 45.95 4.81 -21.42
CA PHE A 56 44.84 5.60 -21.96
C PHE A 56 44.98 7.11 -21.66
N VAL A 57 45.78 7.49 -20.67
CA VAL A 57 46.02 8.90 -20.31
C VAL A 57 47.12 9.53 -21.16
N GLU A 58 48.08 8.74 -21.67
CA GLU A 58 49.21 9.25 -22.49
C GLU A 58 48.88 9.45 -23.99
N HIS A 59 47.64 9.20 -24.44
CA HIS A 59 47.24 9.35 -25.85
C HIS A 59 46.31 10.55 -26.13
N MET A 60 46.14 11.46 -25.16
CA MET A 60 45.32 12.67 -25.31
C MET A 60 46.13 13.99 -25.45
N GLU A 61 47.45 13.93 -25.64
CA GLU A 61 48.31 15.13 -25.79
C GLU A 61 48.71 15.46 -27.25
N GLY A 62 48.03 14.89 -28.25
CA GLY A 62 48.39 15.16 -29.66
C GLY A 62 47.20 15.12 -30.60
N GLY A 63 46.44 16.21 -30.68
CA GLY A 63 45.33 16.32 -31.64
C GLY A 63 44.68 17.68 -31.63
N GLY A 64 45.25 18.61 -32.40
CA GLY A 64 44.61 19.90 -32.72
C GLY A 64 43.34 19.68 -33.52
N GLY A 65 42.20 19.90 -32.89
CA GLY A 65 40.88 19.97 -33.50
C GLY A 65 39.96 20.64 -32.49
N GLY A 66 39.27 21.71 -32.90
CA GLY A 66 38.45 22.59 -32.05
C GLY A 66 37.27 21.91 -31.35
N GLY A 67 37.56 20.98 -30.44
CA GLY A 67 36.64 20.43 -29.47
C GLY A 67 36.52 21.40 -28.30
N THR A 68 35.30 21.81 -28.00
CA THR A 68 34.96 22.58 -26.82
C THR A 68 35.52 21.92 -25.57
N ASP A 69 36.61 22.48 -25.02
CA ASP A 69 37.25 21.98 -23.81
C ASP A 69 36.27 22.05 -22.64
N MET A 70 35.99 20.91 -22.01
CA MET A 70 35.10 20.85 -20.84
C MET A 70 35.68 21.64 -19.66
N ASN A 71 36.99 21.92 -19.66
CA ASN A 71 37.62 22.79 -18.68
C ASN A 71 37.28 24.28 -18.88
N ALA A 72 36.77 24.68 -20.06
CA ALA A 72 36.31 26.05 -20.34
C ALA A 72 34.88 26.34 -19.84
N VAL A 73 34.14 25.31 -19.43
CA VAL A 73 32.79 25.45 -18.85
C VAL A 73 32.89 26.17 -17.49
N PRO A 74 32.00 27.10 -17.10
CA PRO A 74 32.04 27.76 -15.78
C PRO A 74 31.74 26.82 -14.60
N ASP A 75 32.28 27.13 -13.42
CA ASP A 75 32.10 26.30 -12.20
C ASP A 75 30.63 26.13 -11.81
N GLY A 76 29.83 27.18 -11.95
CA GLY A 76 28.38 27.09 -11.68
C GLY A 76 27.66 26.06 -12.56
N VAL A 77 28.10 25.88 -13.81
CA VAL A 77 27.52 24.88 -14.71
C VAL A 77 27.97 23.48 -14.31
N VAL A 78 29.25 23.29 -13.98
CA VAL A 78 29.75 21.99 -13.49
C VAL A 78 29.07 21.60 -12.18
N GLN A 79 28.93 22.55 -11.24
CA GLN A 79 28.19 22.36 -9.99
C GLN A 79 26.73 21.98 -10.26
N HIS A 80 26.06 22.66 -11.21
CA HIS A 80 24.69 22.34 -11.55
C HIS A 80 24.55 20.94 -12.14
N VAL A 81 25.42 20.55 -13.09
CA VAL A 81 25.43 19.20 -13.66
C VAL A 81 25.66 18.15 -12.57
N LEU A 82 26.65 18.37 -11.69
CA LEU A 82 26.93 17.43 -10.60
C LEU A 82 25.81 17.39 -9.56
N SER A 83 25.09 18.49 -9.33
CA SER A 83 23.94 18.52 -8.41
C SER A 83 22.77 17.61 -8.84
N MET A 84 22.74 17.22 -10.12
CA MET A 84 21.78 16.24 -10.65
C MET A 84 22.19 14.79 -10.35
N LEU A 85 23.41 14.56 -9.86
CA LEU A 85 23.90 13.24 -9.46
C LEU A 85 23.71 13.05 -7.96
N SER A 86 22.97 12.01 -7.58
CA SER A 86 22.83 11.58 -6.18
C SER A 86 23.48 10.22 -5.92
N ASN A 87 23.59 9.37 -6.93
CA ASN A 87 24.16 8.04 -6.78
C ASN A 87 25.64 8.12 -6.40
N VAL A 88 25.99 7.50 -5.26
CA VAL A 88 27.33 7.58 -4.68
C VAL A 88 28.44 7.03 -5.56
N ARG A 89 28.14 6.06 -6.44
CA ARG A 89 29.13 5.51 -7.39
C ARG A 89 29.49 6.53 -8.45
N ASP A 90 28.48 7.25 -8.96
CA ASP A 90 28.65 8.28 -9.97
C ASP A 90 29.35 9.51 -9.36
N VAL A 91 28.96 9.90 -8.15
CA VAL A 91 29.63 10.97 -7.38
C VAL A 91 31.11 10.63 -7.16
N ALA A 92 31.43 9.41 -6.73
CA ALA A 92 32.81 8.98 -6.53
C ALA A 92 33.61 8.94 -7.84
N ALA A 93 33.02 8.48 -8.95
CA ALA A 93 33.65 8.49 -10.26
C ALA A 93 33.93 9.93 -10.73
N CYS A 94 32.95 10.83 -10.58
CA CYS A 94 33.06 12.24 -10.94
C CYS A 94 34.15 12.96 -10.13
N ALA A 95 34.24 12.69 -8.83
CA ALA A 95 35.29 13.25 -7.96
C ALA A 95 36.71 12.79 -8.32
N CYS A 96 36.83 11.74 -9.15
CA CYS A 96 38.10 11.22 -9.66
C CYS A 96 38.45 11.72 -11.06
N VAL A 97 37.57 12.48 -11.74
CA VAL A 97 37.83 13.02 -13.08
C VAL A 97 38.93 14.07 -13.05
N CYS A 98 38.77 15.12 -12.24
CA CYS A 98 39.79 16.16 -12.05
C CYS A 98 39.60 16.89 -10.70
N ARG A 99 40.59 17.73 -10.31
CA ARG A 99 40.52 18.51 -9.05
C ARG A 99 39.29 19.40 -9.00
N ARG A 100 38.99 20.05 -10.11
CA ARG A 100 37.86 20.97 -10.25
C ARG A 100 36.50 20.30 -9.98
N TRP A 101 36.30 19.08 -10.47
CA TRP A 101 35.08 18.31 -10.20
C TRP A 101 35.01 17.83 -8.75
N ARG A 102 36.16 17.47 -8.17
CA ARG A 102 36.25 17.14 -6.74
C ARG A 102 35.89 18.32 -5.84
N GLU A 103 36.30 19.53 -6.21
CA GLU A 103 35.98 20.77 -5.50
C GLU A 103 34.48 21.14 -5.58
N CYS A 104 33.72 20.51 -6.48
CA CYS A 104 32.27 20.69 -6.55
C CYS A 104 31.48 19.76 -5.61
N VAL A 105 32.10 18.70 -5.07
CA VAL A 105 31.44 17.73 -4.18
C VAL A 105 30.78 18.37 -2.94
N PRO A 106 31.36 19.39 -2.28
CA PRO A 106 30.72 20.08 -1.16
C PRO A 106 29.33 20.68 -1.45
N TYR A 107 29.03 20.96 -2.72
CA TYR A 107 27.80 21.61 -3.15
C TYR A 107 26.68 20.63 -3.55
N LEU A 108 26.94 19.32 -3.49
CA LEU A 108 25.93 18.32 -3.83
C LEU A 108 24.74 18.39 -2.86
N PRO A 109 23.49 18.31 -3.36
CA PRO A 109 22.32 18.38 -2.50
C PRO A 109 21.94 17.03 -1.91
N ALA A 110 22.34 15.92 -2.53
CA ALA A 110 21.84 14.59 -2.21
C ALA A 110 22.93 13.51 -2.29
N LEU A 111 22.81 12.49 -1.45
CA LEU A 111 23.59 11.25 -1.54
C LEU A 111 22.66 10.05 -1.43
N PHE A 112 22.74 9.15 -2.42
CA PHE A 112 21.97 7.92 -2.53
C PHE A 112 22.91 6.70 -2.56
N PHE A 113 22.85 5.89 -1.52
CA PHE A 113 23.58 4.64 -1.38
C PHE A 113 22.64 3.46 -1.68
N PRO A 114 22.64 2.90 -2.91
CA PRO A 114 21.79 1.77 -3.25
C PRO A 114 22.16 0.51 -2.44
N ARG A 115 21.25 -0.46 -2.38
CA ARG A 115 21.46 -1.74 -1.65
C ARG A 115 22.79 -2.43 -1.96
N ASN A 116 23.22 -2.36 -3.21
CA ASN A 116 24.44 -2.97 -3.71
C ASN A 116 25.60 -1.98 -3.83
N ALA A 117 25.58 -0.83 -3.15
CA ALA A 117 26.62 0.20 -3.25
C ALA A 117 28.03 -0.37 -3.02
N PHE A 118 28.14 -1.26 -2.02
CA PHE A 118 29.36 -1.94 -1.63
C PHE A 118 29.26 -3.45 -1.91
N ASP A 119 30.39 -4.07 -2.25
CA ASP A 119 30.47 -5.52 -2.34
C ASP A 119 30.35 -6.15 -0.95
N THR A 120 29.86 -7.39 -0.87
CA THR A 120 29.54 -8.09 0.40
C THR A 120 30.72 -8.16 1.38
N ALA A 121 31.95 -8.29 0.88
CA ALA A 121 33.16 -8.28 1.71
C ALA A 121 33.44 -6.91 2.35
N ALA A 122 33.13 -5.81 1.66
CA ALA A 122 33.31 -4.46 2.18
C ALA A 122 32.22 -4.07 3.20
N ALA A 123 31.02 -4.62 3.06
CA ALA A 123 29.92 -4.46 4.02
C ALA A 123 30.22 -5.17 5.35
N ALA A 124 30.87 -6.34 5.33
CA ALA A 124 31.18 -7.12 6.54
C ALA A 124 32.33 -6.55 7.38
N GLY A 125 33.19 -5.69 6.81
CA GLY A 125 34.43 -5.23 7.43
C GLY A 125 34.42 -3.77 7.91
N GLY A 126 33.27 -3.09 8.01
CA GLY A 126 33.19 -1.67 8.41
C GLY A 126 33.71 -0.66 7.37
N ALA A 127 34.32 -1.13 6.28
CA ALA A 127 34.81 -0.28 5.19
C ALA A 127 33.68 0.49 4.50
N ALA A 128 32.46 -0.09 4.45
CA ALA A 128 31.25 0.58 3.97
C ALA A 128 30.92 1.82 4.82
N ASP A 129 30.89 1.69 6.15
CA ASP A 129 30.60 2.80 7.06
C ASP A 129 31.62 3.93 6.93
N ASP A 130 32.90 3.59 6.85
CA ASP A 130 33.96 4.58 6.69
C ASP A 130 33.85 5.31 5.34
N ALA A 131 33.45 4.60 4.28
CA ALA A 131 33.19 5.20 2.98
C ALA A 131 31.98 6.13 3.00
N ILE A 132 30.86 5.69 3.60
CA ILE A 132 29.66 6.52 3.80
C ILE A 132 30.04 7.78 4.58
N GLY A 133 30.71 7.63 5.72
CA GLY A 133 31.13 8.75 6.55
C GLY A 133 32.05 9.72 5.81
N ARG A 134 32.99 9.24 4.99
CA ARG A 134 33.83 10.13 4.15
C ARG A 134 33.00 10.92 3.15
N MET A 135 32.04 10.27 2.48
CA MET A 135 31.18 10.95 1.51
C MET A 135 30.26 11.97 2.17
N VAL A 136 29.61 11.61 3.29
CA VAL A 136 28.79 12.54 4.09
C VAL A 136 29.63 13.74 4.54
N ARG A 137 30.88 13.51 5.00
CA ARG A 137 31.82 14.59 5.36
C ARG A 137 32.23 15.48 4.20
N SER A 138 32.29 14.95 2.98
CA SER A 138 32.68 15.73 1.81
C SER A 138 31.58 16.64 1.25
N VAL A 139 30.31 16.38 1.59
CA VAL A 139 29.16 17.14 1.07
C VAL A 139 28.62 18.09 2.14
N GLU A 140 28.99 19.37 2.09
CA GLU A 140 28.60 20.37 3.10
C GLU A 140 27.11 20.75 3.05
N ARG A 141 26.54 20.81 1.85
CA ARG A 141 25.15 21.23 1.61
C ARG A 141 24.16 20.07 1.53
N LEU A 142 24.48 18.93 2.13
CA LEU A 142 23.66 17.72 2.06
C LEU A 142 22.25 17.99 2.61
N ARG A 143 21.25 17.97 1.73
CA ARG A 143 19.83 18.09 2.05
C ARG A 143 19.14 16.75 2.11
N GLU A 144 19.57 15.78 1.31
CA GLU A 144 18.96 14.46 1.21
C GLU A 144 20.01 13.37 1.42
N LEU A 145 19.74 12.45 2.34
CA LEU A 145 20.57 11.28 2.59
C LEU A 145 19.70 10.03 2.54
N VAL A 146 20.00 9.17 1.58
CA VAL A 146 19.31 7.88 1.38
C VAL A 146 20.31 6.74 1.49
N ILE A 147 20.12 5.84 2.46
CA ILE A 147 21.01 4.72 2.72
C ILE A 147 20.22 3.41 2.69
N TYR A 148 20.40 2.64 1.60
CA TYR A 148 19.78 1.33 1.44
C TYR A 148 20.77 0.17 1.50
N CYS A 149 22.07 0.42 1.37
CA CYS A 149 23.09 -0.60 1.64
C CYS A 149 23.18 -0.89 3.14
N PRO A 150 23.66 -2.08 3.54
CA PRO A 150 23.96 -2.37 4.94
C PRO A 150 24.98 -1.36 5.51
N PHE A 151 24.74 -0.91 6.74
CA PHE A 151 25.63 -0.02 7.51
C PHE A 151 25.47 -0.27 9.02
N SER A 152 26.45 0.13 9.82
CA SER A 152 26.35 0.09 11.28
C SER A 152 25.63 1.32 11.84
N MET A 153 24.63 1.08 12.69
CA MET A 153 23.92 2.15 13.38
C MET A 153 24.80 2.99 14.32
N ALA A 154 25.94 2.44 14.78
CA ALA A 154 26.86 3.17 15.65
C ALA A 154 27.44 4.44 15.01
N ARG A 155 27.46 4.53 13.67
CA ARG A 155 28.00 5.67 12.92
C ARG A 155 26.96 6.70 12.52
N LEU A 156 25.68 6.33 12.52
CA LEU A 156 24.59 7.22 12.14
C LEU A 156 24.53 8.52 12.97
N PRO A 157 24.70 8.50 14.32
CA PRO A 157 24.71 9.72 15.10
C PRO A 157 25.78 10.73 14.64
N GLU A 158 26.97 10.25 14.29
CA GLU A 158 28.07 11.09 13.78
C GLU A 158 27.68 11.76 12.45
N TRP A 159 27.08 11.00 11.54
CA TRP A 159 26.67 11.50 10.23
C TRP A 159 25.54 12.53 10.34
N LEU A 160 24.56 12.27 11.19
CA LEU A 160 23.43 13.18 11.43
C LEU A 160 23.87 14.44 12.14
N ALA A 161 24.73 14.35 13.16
CA ALA A 161 25.26 15.53 13.85
C ALA A 161 25.99 16.47 12.88
N LEU A 162 26.79 15.90 11.97
CA LEU A 162 27.56 16.65 10.98
C LEU A 162 26.70 17.42 9.96
N ARG A 163 25.49 16.92 9.68
CA ARG A 163 24.57 17.48 8.67
C ARG A 163 23.24 17.97 9.24
N SER A 164 23.16 18.10 10.56
CA SER A 164 21.96 18.48 11.31
C SER A 164 21.31 19.79 10.84
N THR A 165 22.11 20.75 10.36
CA THR A 165 21.63 22.07 9.92
C THR A 165 21.13 22.09 8.47
N SER A 166 21.70 21.26 7.59
CA SER A 166 21.39 21.22 6.15
C SER A 166 20.42 20.10 5.76
N LEU A 167 20.41 18.98 6.47
CA LEU A 167 19.60 17.80 6.15
C LEU A 167 18.10 18.07 6.30
N ARG A 168 17.32 17.63 5.31
CA ARG A 168 15.85 17.77 5.22
C ARG A 168 15.16 16.44 4.92
N VAL A 169 15.78 15.57 4.15
CA VAL A 169 15.23 14.25 3.80
C VAL A 169 16.18 13.17 4.31
N LEU A 170 15.65 12.22 5.07
CA LEU A 170 16.38 11.07 5.56
C LEU A 170 15.62 9.78 5.23
N GLU A 171 16.24 8.91 4.46
CA GLU A 171 15.69 7.60 4.11
C GLU A 171 16.66 6.49 4.51
N LEU A 172 16.24 5.58 5.38
CA LEU A 172 17.10 4.54 5.93
C LEU A 172 16.45 3.17 5.81
N ARG A 173 17.10 2.26 5.08
CA ARG A 173 16.75 0.84 5.13
C ARG A 173 17.63 0.16 6.17
N MET A 174 16.99 -0.29 7.23
CA MET A 174 17.60 -1.01 8.32
C MET A 174 17.34 -2.50 8.14
N ASP A 175 18.30 -3.31 8.58
CA ASP A 175 18.10 -4.76 8.67
C ASP A 175 17.57 -5.06 10.06
N ALA A 176 16.40 -5.71 10.16
CA ALA A 176 15.75 -5.97 11.45
C ALA A 176 16.66 -6.77 12.41
N ALA A 177 17.55 -7.61 11.86
CA ALA A 177 18.55 -8.34 12.64
C ALA A 177 19.60 -7.44 13.33
N ALA A 178 19.73 -6.17 12.93
CA ALA A 178 20.56 -5.19 13.62
C ALA A 178 19.89 -4.61 14.88
N ALA A 179 18.56 -4.68 14.96
CA ALA A 179 17.80 -4.22 16.13
C ALA A 179 17.94 -5.17 17.34
N ASP A 180 18.08 -6.49 17.10
CA ASP A 180 18.28 -7.51 18.16
C ASP A 180 19.58 -7.32 18.96
N LYS A 181 20.50 -6.47 18.50
CA LYS A 181 21.76 -6.16 19.20
C LYS A 181 21.72 -4.84 19.97
N ALA A 182 20.65 -4.06 19.86
CA ALA A 182 20.47 -2.82 20.62
C ALA A 182 19.65 -3.13 21.87
N GLU A 183 20.32 -3.60 22.93
CA GLU A 183 19.70 -4.00 24.20
C GLU A 183 18.86 -2.89 24.87
N ASP A 184 19.02 -1.62 24.44
CA ASP A 184 18.43 -0.44 25.09
C ASP A 184 17.33 0.32 24.28
N GLY A 185 16.87 -0.18 23.14
CA GLY A 185 15.71 0.41 22.43
C GLY A 185 15.88 1.83 21.84
N GLY A 186 16.96 2.55 22.16
CA GLY A 186 17.21 3.95 21.75
C GLY A 186 17.96 4.14 20.44
N TYR A 187 18.06 3.12 19.58
CA TYR A 187 18.89 3.21 18.37
C TYR A 187 18.35 4.22 17.32
N LEU A 188 17.07 4.57 17.41
CA LEU A 188 16.44 5.62 16.58
C LEU A 188 16.56 7.03 17.18
N ASP A 189 17.02 7.18 18.42
CA ASP A 189 17.04 8.47 19.13
C ASP A 189 17.93 9.50 18.44
N CYS A 190 18.98 9.01 17.76
CA CYS A 190 19.91 9.86 17.02
C CYS A 190 19.25 10.66 15.88
N ILE A 191 18.05 10.26 15.42
CA ILE A 191 17.26 11.04 14.46
C ILE A 191 16.93 12.43 15.04
N GLY A 192 16.77 12.55 16.35
CA GLY A 192 16.54 13.82 17.05
C GLY A 192 17.68 14.83 16.91
N LEU A 193 18.87 14.40 16.46
CA LEU A 193 20.00 15.30 16.13
C LEU A 193 19.70 16.17 14.90
N ALA A 194 18.86 15.68 13.98
CA ALA A 194 18.50 16.36 12.74
C ALA A 194 17.12 17.03 12.84
N ARG A 195 16.99 18.01 13.75
CA ARG A 195 15.71 18.75 13.96
C ARG A 195 15.19 19.51 12.74
N GLY A 196 16.03 19.67 11.71
CA GLY A 196 15.69 20.29 10.44
C GLY A 196 14.90 19.40 9.48
N LEU A 197 14.70 18.11 9.78
CA LEU A 197 14.07 17.15 8.88
C LEU A 197 12.63 17.55 8.51
N GLU A 198 12.32 17.37 7.24
CA GLU A 198 11.03 17.58 6.58
C GLU A 198 10.42 16.24 6.16
N GLU A 199 11.25 15.26 5.78
CA GLU A 199 10.82 13.90 5.45
C GLU A 199 11.70 12.84 6.13
N LEU A 200 11.05 11.85 6.72
CA LEU A 200 11.69 10.70 7.35
C LEU A 200 11.04 9.41 6.84
N ARG A 201 11.84 8.53 6.24
CA ARG A 201 11.37 7.22 5.79
C ARG A 201 12.28 6.11 6.31
N LEU A 202 11.68 5.14 6.98
CA LEU A 202 12.36 4.07 7.69
C LEU A 202 11.82 2.72 7.23
N TRP A 203 12.71 1.81 6.84
CA TRP A 203 12.34 0.43 6.49
C TRP A 203 13.05 -0.53 7.44
N GLY A 204 12.35 -1.57 7.89
CA GLY A 204 12.95 -2.64 8.70
C GLY A 204 13.41 -2.18 10.08
N VAL A 205 12.72 -1.20 10.66
CA VAL A 205 12.93 -0.73 12.03
C VAL A 205 12.02 -1.47 13.00
N SER A 206 12.43 -1.61 14.25
CA SER A 206 11.59 -2.04 15.38
C SER A 206 11.22 -0.83 16.24
N LEU A 207 9.94 -0.47 16.30
CA LEU A 207 9.45 0.64 17.13
C LEU A 207 8.70 0.06 18.33
N THR A 208 9.43 -0.64 19.19
CA THR A 208 8.94 -1.24 20.43
C THR A 208 9.16 -0.34 21.64
N ALA A 209 10.01 0.68 21.53
CA ALA A 209 10.22 1.69 22.56
C ALA A 209 10.00 3.09 21.99
N ALA A 210 9.54 4.00 22.83
CA ALA A 210 9.33 5.40 22.46
C ALA A 210 10.66 6.05 22.03
N PRO A 211 10.75 6.60 20.80
CA PRO A 211 11.98 7.21 20.34
C PRO A 211 12.19 8.59 20.99
N ALA A 212 13.41 8.88 21.42
CA ALA A 212 13.79 10.17 22.00
C ALA A 212 14.13 11.24 20.94
N TRP A 213 13.29 11.37 19.89
CA TRP A 213 13.50 12.34 18.81
C TRP A 213 13.41 13.80 19.28
N GLY A 214 12.76 14.05 20.42
CA GLY A 214 12.32 15.40 20.79
C GLY A 214 11.28 15.93 19.80
N ARG A 215 11.12 17.26 19.72
CA ARG A 215 10.16 17.87 18.78
C ARG A 215 10.78 18.08 17.40
N LEU A 216 10.18 17.46 16.38
CA LEU A 216 10.52 17.60 14.97
C LEU A 216 9.48 18.48 14.26
N ASP A 217 9.44 19.78 14.59
CA ASP A 217 8.39 20.70 14.12
C ASP A 217 8.39 20.92 12.59
N LYS A 218 9.50 20.63 11.90
CA LYS A 218 9.60 20.73 10.44
C LYS A 218 9.16 19.47 9.70
N LEU A 219 9.02 18.34 10.40
CA LEU A 219 8.65 17.09 9.76
C LEU A 219 7.22 17.19 9.21
N ARG A 220 7.07 16.79 7.95
CA ARG A 220 5.79 16.77 7.20
C ARG A 220 5.44 15.36 6.75
N VAL A 221 6.45 14.58 6.40
CA VAL A 221 6.29 13.19 5.93
C VAL A 221 6.97 12.24 6.90
N LEU A 222 6.20 11.27 7.43
CA LEU A 222 6.71 10.14 8.18
C LEU A 222 6.24 8.84 7.51
N GLU A 223 7.20 8.01 7.09
CA GLU A 223 6.94 6.68 6.57
C GLU A 223 7.73 5.63 7.35
N ILE A 224 7.05 4.61 7.85
CA ILE A 224 7.65 3.46 8.52
C ILE A 224 7.11 2.20 7.85
N VAL A 225 8.02 1.32 7.42
CA VAL A 225 7.67 0.12 6.64
C VAL A 225 8.26 -1.14 7.27
N GLY A 226 7.42 -2.16 7.45
CA GLY A 226 7.86 -3.50 7.86
C GLY A 226 8.38 -3.52 9.30
N ALA A 227 7.68 -2.86 10.22
CA ALA A 227 8.12 -2.67 11.60
C ALA A 227 7.18 -3.38 12.60
N PRO A 228 7.71 -4.12 13.60
CA PRO A 228 6.94 -4.39 14.80
C PRO A 228 6.70 -3.08 15.55
N LEU A 229 5.44 -2.78 15.83
CA LEU A 229 5.02 -1.53 16.46
C LEU A 229 4.35 -1.81 17.80
N GLU A 230 4.79 -1.13 18.85
CA GLU A 230 4.05 -1.03 20.11
C GLU A 230 3.21 0.27 20.13
N ASP A 231 1.98 0.17 20.63
CA ASP A 231 1.01 1.28 20.64
C ASP A 231 1.56 2.55 21.32
N SER A 232 2.30 2.38 22.42
CA SER A 232 2.96 3.46 23.18
C SER A 232 4.01 4.17 22.33
N ALA A 233 4.88 3.40 21.68
CA ALA A 233 5.98 3.90 20.87
C ALA A 233 5.51 4.63 19.61
N VAL A 234 4.46 4.13 18.95
CA VAL A 234 3.83 4.81 17.80
C VAL A 234 3.24 6.15 18.23
N LYS A 235 2.51 6.17 19.35
CA LYS A 235 1.91 7.40 19.88
C LYS A 235 2.99 8.44 20.18
N ASP A 236 4.08 8.05 20.80
CA ASP A 236 5.16 8.96 21.17
C ASP A 236 5.92 9.46 19.93
N ALA A 237 6.19 8.60 18.96
CA ALA A 237 6.79 9.00 17.67
C ALA A 237 5.91 9.99 16.89
N ILE A 238 4.58 9.81 16.90
CA ILE A 238 3.63 10.74 16.30
C ILE A 238 3.61 12.06 17.08
N SER A 239 3.64 12.01 18.42
CA SER A 239 3.63 13.21 19.26
C SER A 239 4.88 14.08 19.07
N ALA A 240 6.01 13.47 18.72
CA ALA A 240 7.25 14.15 18.36
C ALA A 240 7.12 14.96 17.05
N CYS A 241 6.13 14.65 16.21
CA CYS A 241 5.97 15.19 14.86
C CYS A 241 4.61 15.90 14.69
N PRO A 242 4.37 17.05 15.38
CA PRO A 242 3.04 17.65 15.48
C PRO A 242 2.50 18.23 14.16
N ASN A 243 3.37 18.49 13.19
CA ASN A 243 3.03 19.15 11.93
C ASN A 243 2.99 18.19 10.73
N LEU A 244 2.85 16.88 10.97
CA LEU A 244 2.72 15.89 9.89
C LEU A 244 1.51 16.18 9.00
N THR A 245 1.76 16.16 7.69
CA THR A 245 0.74 16.20 6.62
C THR A 245 0.56 14.82 5.99
N ASP A 246 1.59 13.99 6.02
CA ASP A 246 1.61 12.66 5.40
C ASP A 246 2.16 11.63 6.38
N LEU A 247 1.33 10.64 6.72
CA LEU A 247 1.70 9.52 7.58
C LEU A 247 1.49 8.20 6.83
N SER A 248 2.51 7.35 6.83
CA SER A 248 2.44 6.00 6.26
C SER A 248 3.06 4.99 7.22
N LEU A 249 2.25 4.07 7.74
CA LEU A 249 2.71 2.91 8.53
C LEU A 249 2.35 1.66 7.73
N LEU A 250 3.32 1.03 7.07
CA LEU A 250 3.06 0.04 6.02
C LEU A 250 3.64 -1.33 6.35
N GLY A 251 2.83 -2.38 6.24
CA GLY A 251 3.26 -3.75 6.54
C GLY A 251 3.75 -3.90 7.98
N CYS A 252 3.16 -3.17 8.92
CA CYS A 252 3.58 -3.16 10.32
C CYS A 252 2.77 -4.16 11.14
N ASP A 253 3.36 -4.72 12.19
CA ASP A 253 2.62 -5.57 13.12
C ASP A 253 2.11 -4.71 14.28
N CYS A 254 0.82 -4.82 14.60
CA CYS A 254 0.23 -4.22 15.80
C CYS A 254 -0.72 -5.22 16.44
N SER A 255 -0.67 -5.30 17.76
CA SER A 255 -1.56 -6.13 18.57
C SER A 255 -2.30 -5.23 19.57
N GLY A 256 -3.25 -4.41 19.09
CA GLY A 256 -3.93 -3.50 20.01
C GLY A 256 -4.75 -2.39 19.39
N ALA A 257 -4.58 -1.19 19.92
CA ALA A 257 -5.34 -0.01 19.60
C ALA A 257 -4.42 1.12 19.14
N VAL A 258 -4.57 1.50 17.87
CA VAL A 258 -3.83 2.62 17.30
C VAL A 258 -4.67 3.88 17.44
N SER A 259 -4.15 4.86 18.19
CA SER A 259 -4.78 6.17 18.35
C SER A 259 -3.88 7.26 17.77
N ILE A 260 -4.40 7.99 16.78
CA ILE A 260 -3.67 9.02 16.05
C ILE A 260 -4.44 10.34 16.13
N GLU A 261 -3.79 11.37 16.63
CA GLU A 261 -4.33 12.73 16.70
C GLU A 261 -3.35 13.69 16.00
N LEU A 262 -3.70 14.11 14.79
CA LEU A 262 -2.86 14.97 13.96
C LEU A 262 -3.72 16.02 13.23
N ALA A 263 -3.64 17.26 13.69
CA ALA A 263 -4.49 18.36 13.21
C ALA A 263 -4.23 18.75 11.74
N LEU A 264 -3.00 18.56 11.26
CA LEU A 264 -2.56 18.95 9.93
C LEU A 264 -2.49 17.79 8.93
N LEU A 265 -2.88 16.57 9.34
CA LEU A 265 -2.76 15.39 8.51
C LEU A 265 -3.72 15.46 7.32
N GLU A 266 -3.17 15.33 6.11
CA GLU A 266 -3.89 15.37 4.83
C GLU A 266 -3.95 13.98 4.19
N ARG A 267 -2.87 13.18 4.31
CA ARG A 267 -2.79 11.82 3.77
C ARG A 267 -2.36 10.82 4.84
N CYS A 268 -3.12 9.75 4.98
CA CYS A 268 -2.85 8.70 5.96
C CYS A 268 -2.99 7.32 5.32
N ARG A 269 -1.92 6.52 5.39
CA ARG A 269 -1.91 5.12 4.94
C ARG A 269 -1.47 4.23 6.09
N LEU A 270 -2.34 3.33 6.50
CA LEU A 270 -2.12 2.41 7.61
C LEU A 270 -2.33 1.00 7.07
N ASP A 271 -1.29 0.20 7.00
CA ASP A 271 -1.34 -1.20 6.60
C ASP A 271 -0.71 -2.06 7.68
N PHE A 272 -1.58 -2.73 8.44
CA PHE A 272 -1.18 -3.58 9.54
C PHE A 272 -1.39 -5.06 9.22
N LEU A 273 -0.32 -5.83 9.38
CA LEU A 273 -0.31 -7.27 9.22
C LEU A 273 -0.73 -7.90 10.55
N GLY A 274 -1.70 -8.82 10.50
CA GLY A 274 -2.16 -9.51 11.69
C GLY A 274 -3.59 -10.04 11.58
N ALA A 275 -3.79 -11.27 12.05
CA ALA A 275 -5.11 -11.86 12.20
C ALA A 275 -5.87 -11.30 13.43
N GLY A 276 -5.19 -10.49 14.25
CA GLY A 276 -5.71 -9.96 15.50
C GLY A 276 -6.81 -8.92 15.34
N ASN A 277 -7.46 -8.67 16.45
CA ASN A 277 -8.51 -7.67 16.63
C ASN A 277 -7.86 -6.32 16.93
N CYS A 278 -7.61 -5.52 15.89
CA CYS A 278 -7.04 -4.19 16.04
C CYS A 278 -8.12 -3.10 15.92
N SER A 279 -7.98 -2.05 16.72
CA SER A 279 -8.86 -0.87 16.66
C SER A 279 -8.08 0.37 16.23
N LEU A 280 -8.72 1.23 15.44
CA LEU A 280 -8.19 2.51 14.99
C LEU A 280 -9.09 3.64 15.50
N SER A 281 -8.48 4.62 16.16
CA SER A 281 -9.08 5.92 16.47
C SER A 281 -8.24 7.00 15.79
N LEU A 282 -8.80 7.65 14.77
CA LEU A 282 -8.14 8.72 14.03
C LEU A 282 -8.89 10.05 14.22
N ALA A 283 -8.21 11.04 14.79
CA ALA A 283 -8.67 12.43 14.86
C ALA A 283 -7.79 13.30 13.95
N ALA A 284 -8.29 13.58 12.75
CA ALA A 284 -7.57 14.31 11.72
C ALA A 284 -8.55 15.16 10.89
N PRO A 285 -8.82 16.42 11.28
CA PRO A 285 -9.87 17.25 10.66
C PRO A 285 -9.57 17.66 9.20
N ARG A 286 -8.30 17.60 8.78
CA ARG A 286 -7.84 17.99 7.45
C ARG A 286 -7.60 16.81 6.51
N VAL A 287 -7.90 15.58 6.94
CA VAL A 287 -7.59 14.38 6.15
C VAL A 287 -8.40 14.38 4.85
N GLU A 288 -7.70 14.29 3.72
CA GLU A 288 -8.28 14.22 2.38
C GLU A 288 -8.23 12.80 1.81
N SER A 289 -7.23 12.01 2.21
CA SER A 289 -7.01 10.66 1.70
C SER A 289 -6.66 9.71 2.85
N LEU A 290 -7.51 8.71 3.07
CA LEU A 290 -7.34 7.70 4.12
C LEU A 290 -7.38 6.30 3.53
N GLU A 291 -6.31 5.54 3.71
CA GLU A 291 -6.22 4.12 3.36
C GLU A 291 -5.90 3.32 4.62
N VAL A 292 -6.76 2.37 4.95
CA VAL A 292 -6.69 1.59 6.19
C VAL A 292 -6.79 0.11 5.85
N GLN A 293 -5.81 -0.66 6.27
CA GLN A 293 -5.74 -2.10 6.10
C GLN A 293 -5.43 -2.80 7.42
N GLY A 294 -6.18 -3.88 7.70
CA GLY A 294 -5.93 -4.75 8.86
C GLY A 294 -6.79 -4.46 10.09
N PHE A 295 -7.55 -3.37 10.13
CA PHE A 295 -8.32 -2.96 11.31
C PHE A 295 -9.73 -3.56 11.38
N THR A 296 -10.15 -3.88 12.59
CA THR A 296 -11.42 -4.51 12.91
C THR A 296 -12.48 -3.49 13.37
N TRP A 297 -12.08 -2.50 14.16
CA TRP A 297 -12.91 -1.35 14.53
C TRP A 297 -12.23 -0.07 14.06
N ILE A 298 -12.97 0.80 13.38
CA ILE A 298 -12.44 2.05 12.84
C ILE A 298 -13.33 3.20 13.29
N THR A 299 -12.73 4.20 13.92
CA THR A 299 -13.38 5.46 14.28
C THR A 299 -12.59 6.61 13.67
N LEU A 300 -13.25 7.44 12.88
CA LEU A 300 -12.71 8.64 12.27
C LEU A 300 -13.46 9.86 12.78
N ARG A 301 -12.73 10.80 13.39
CA ARG A 301 -13.23 12.10 13.85
C ARG A 301 -12.68 13.21 12.94
N GLY A 302 -13.58 14.04 12.42
CA GLY A 302 -13.22 15.18 11.58
C GLY A 302 -13.07 14.87 10.08
N GLY A 303 -13.62 13.76 9.59
CA GLY A 303 -13.52 13.33 8.18
C GLY A 303 -14.30 14.19 7.15
N HIS A 304 -14.62 15.45 7.43
CA HIS A 304 -15.43 16.29 6.54
C HIS A 304 -14.73 16.62 5.22
N SER A 305 -13.40 16.74 5.24
CA SER A 305 -12.57 17.05 4.06
C SER A 305 -12.16 15.78 3.28
N LEU A 306 -12.62 14.60 3.70
CA LEU A 306 -12.17 13.32 3.17
C LEU A 306 -12.71 13.11 1.75
N ARG A 307 -11.82 13.07 0.76
CA ARG A 307 -12.13 12.84 -0.67
C ARG A 307 -11.97 11.37 -1.06
N ARG A 308 -11.06 10.65 -0.42
CA ARG A 308 -10.76 9.25 -0.70
C ARG A 308 -10.70 8.42 0.57
N LEU A 309 -11.54 7.38 0.63
CA LEU A 309 -11.55 6.39 1.70
C LEU A 309 -11.36 4.99 1.11
N SER A 310 -10.35 4.28 1.59
CA SER A 310 -10.15 2.87 1.29
C SER A 310 -10.00 2.10 2.60
N ILE A 311 -10.84 1.10 2.81
CA ILE A 311 -10.77 0.21 3.96
C ILE A 311 -10.66 -1.22 3.44
N ALA A 312 -9.64 -1.94 3.89
CA ALA A 312 -9.37 -3.32 3.50
C ALA A 312 -9.11 -4.21 4.72
N LYS A 313 -9.61 -5.44 4.70
CA LYS A 313 -9.19 -6.47 5.65
C LYS A 313 -9.15 -7.83 4.96
N SER A 314 -7.94 -8.25 4.59
CA SER A 314 -7.69 -9.51 3.89
C SER A 314 -7.85 -10.73 4.81
N THR A 315 -7.68 -10.56 6.12
CA THR A 315 -7.80 -11.63 7.12
C THR A 315 -8.68 -11.21 8.28
N GLY A 316 -9.65 -12.03 8.64
CA GLY A 316 -10.62 -11.73 9.70
C GLY A 316 -11.77 -10.85 9.22
N ARG A 317 -12.32 -10.02 10.13
CA ARG A 317 -13.55 -9.26 9.92
C ARG A 317 -13.45 -7.79 10.30
N VAL A 318 -14.17 -6.93 9.59
CA VAL A 318 -14.49 -5.55 10.03
C VAL A 318 -15.84 -5.55 10.78
N TYR A 319 -15.85 -5.23 12.08
CA TYR A 319 -17.08 -5.21 12.89
C TYR A 319 -17.80 -3.87 12.89
N LYS A 320 -17.06 -2.76 12.94
CA LYS A 320 -17.66 -1.42 13.02
C LYS A 320 -16.77 -0.39 12.35
N VAL A 321 -17.41 0.50 11.60
CA VAL A 321 -16.79 1.70 11.04
C VAL A 321 -17.68 2.88 11.36
N ASP A 322 -17.11 3.86 12.06
CA ASP A 322 -17.76 5.11 12.44
C ASP A 322 -16.95 6.28 11.88
N THR A 323 -17.48 6.94 10.86
CA THR A 323 -16.79 8.04 10.17
C THR A 323 -17.45 9.40 10.34
N GLY A 324 -18.63 9.47 10.97
CA GLY A 324 -19.53 10.60 10.79
C GLY A 324 -19.91 10.81 9.31
N LYS A 325 -20.44 12.00 8.97
CA LYS A 325 -20.83 12.34 7.60
C LYS A 325 -19.60 12.63 6.72
N LEU A 326 -19.62 12.14 5.48
CA LEU A 326 -18.54 12.30 4.50
C LEU A 326 -19.04 13.08 3.26
N PRO A 327 -19.31 14.40 3.38
CA PRO A 327 -19.95 15.19 2.33
C PRO A 327 -19.08 15.36 1.07
N ASP A 328 -17.76 15.43 1.23
CA ASP A 328 -16.82 15.68 0.12
C ASP A 328 -16.21 14.39 -0.47
N LEU A 329 -16.71 13.21 -0.05
CA LEU A 329 -16.14 11.93 -0.46
C LEU A 329 -16.42 11.66 -1.93
N GLU A 330 -15.35 11.51 -2.71
CA GLU A 330 -15.46 11.21 -4.14
C GLU A 330 -15.23 9.73 -4.43
N HIS A 331 -14.35 9.08 -3.66
CA HIS A 331 -13.97 7.69 -3.88
C HIS A 331 -14.06 6.87 -2.58
N LEU A 332 -14.85 5.81 -2.60
CA LEU A 332 -14.99 4.84 -1.53
C LEU A 332 -14.59 3.44 -2.03
N SER A 333 -13.71 2.77 -1.28
CA SER A 333 -13.32 1.39 -1.52
C SER A 333 -13.45 0.56 -0.25
N LEU A 334 -14.32 -0.45 -0.28
CA LEU A 334 -14.53 -1.42 0.78
C LEU A 334 -14.06 -2.78 0.29
N ARG A 335 -13.05 -3.37 0.94
CA ARG A 335 -12.43 -4.63 0.52
C ARG A 335 -12.23 -5.58 1.69
N GLY A 336 -12.25 -6.88 1.41
CA GLY A 336 -11.85 -7.88 2.39
C GLY A 336 -12.66 -9.16 2.33
N VAL A 337 -12.37 -10.07 3.24
CA VAL A 337 -13.07 -11.35 3.32
C VAL A 337 -14.45 -11.16 3.95
N GLN A 338 -14.50 -10.63 5.18
CA GLN A 338 -15.77 -10.51 5.91
C GLN A 338 -15.98 -9.12 6.51
N TRP A 339 -17.20 -8.61 6.39
CA TRP A 339 -17.63 -7.36 7.02
C TRP A 339 -18.96 -7.55 7.74
N SER A 340 -19.17 -6.91 8.89
CA SER A 340 -20.53 -6.79 9.42
C SER A 340 -21.39 -5.97 8.45
N TRP A 341 -22.66 -6.35 8.28
CA TRP A 341 -23.54 -5.56 7.41
C TRP A 341 -23.78 -4.17 8.00
N ALA A 342 -23.85 -4.06 9.32
CA ALA A 342 -23.96 -2.78 10.01
C ALA A 342 -22.81 -1.84 9.66
N ALA A 343 -21.57 -2.33 9.57
CA ALA A 343 -20.43 -1.51 9.15
C ALA A 343 -20.55 -1.06 7.69
N VAL A 344 -20.89 -1.98 6.77
CA VAL A 344 -21.09 -1.66 5.35
C VAL A 344 -22.18 -0.60 5.19
N SER A 345 -23.35 -0.83 5.78
CA SER A 345 -24.50 0.08 5.71
C SER A 345 -24.19 1.45 6.33
N SER A 346 -23.49 1.48 7.47
CA SER A 346 -23.06 2.74 8.11
C SER A 346 -22.21 3.58 7.16
N VAL A 347 -21.16 3.00 6.57
CA VAL A 347 -20.26 3.73 5.67
C VAL A 347 -20.96 4.20 4.41
N LEU A 348 -21.82 3.37 3.80
CA LEU A 348 -22.61 3.77 2.63
C LEU A 348 -23.58 4.93 2.96
N GLN A 349 -24.24 4.89 4.12
CA GLN A 349 -25.11 5.98 4.56
C GLN A 349 -24.34 7.29 4.80
N CYS A 350 -23.09 7.20 5.25
CA CYS A 350 -22.21 8.34 5.45
C CYS A 350 -21.67 8.91 4.13
N ALA A 351 -21.61 8.12 3.05
CA ALA A 351 -20.97 8.40 1.77
C ALA A 351 -21.97 8.55 0.60
N ARG A 352 -23.11 9.20 0.83
CA ARG A 352 -24.20 9.33 -0.18
C ARG A 352 -23.80 10.03 -1.47
N ASP A 353 -22.87 10.98 -1.41
CA ASP A 353 -22.44 11.78 -2.55
C ASP A 353 -21.23 11.19 -3.31
N VAL A 354 -20.87 9.94 -2.99
CA VAL A 354 -19.73 9.25 -3.61
C VAL A 354 -19.88 9.14 -5.13
N LYS A 355 -18.80 9.42 -5.85
CA LYS A 355 -18.74 9.33 -7.31
C LYS A 355 -18.24 7.97 -7.75
N HIS A 356 -17.25 7.40 -7.05
CA HIS A 356 -16.63 6.12 -7.37
C HIS A 356 -16.74 5.17 -6.18
N LEU A 357 -17.39 4.03 -6.38
CA LEU A 357 -17.60 3.02 -5.34
C LEU A 357 -17.01 1.68 -5.77
N VAL A 358 -16.16 1.12 -4.91
CA VAL A 358 -15.59 -0.22 -5.05
C VAL A 358 -16.05 -1.07 -3.87
N MET A 359 -16.72 -2.18 -4.14
CA MET A 359 -17.19 -3.13 -3.12
C MET A 359 -16.68 -4.54 -3.45
N LYS A 360 -15.55 -4.91 -2.82
CA LYS A 360 -14.90 -6.21 -2.94
C LYS A 360 -14.85 -6.94 -1.62
N ILE A 361 -16.03 -7.22 -1.10
CA ILE A 361 -16.25 -7.98 0.13
C ILE A 361 -16.78 -9.36 -0.27
N GLU A 362 -16.30 -10.42 0.37
CA GLU A 362 -16.70 -11.80 0.03
C GLU A 362 -17.91 -12.28 0.82
N PHE A 363 -18.00 -11.91 2.10
CA PHE A 363 -19.03 -12.36 3.01
C PHE A 363 -19.47 -11.24 3.94
N SER A 364 -20.71 -11.31 4.42
CA SER A 364 -21.17 -10.52 5.55
C SER A 364 -21.41 -11.38 6.79
N GLY A 365 -21.79 -10.76 7.90
CA GLY A 365 -22.27 -11.46 9.10
C GLY A 365 -21.76 -10.83 10.40
N ASP A 366 -22.60 -10.89 11.43
CA ASP A 366 -22.29 -10.29 12.74
C ASP A 366 -21.56 -11.28 13.67
N PHE A 367 -21.52 -12.58 13.34
CA PHE A 367 -20.93 -13.68 14.14
C PHE A 367 -19.99 -14.57 13.31
N ASP A 368 -19.32 -15.55 13.92
CA ASP A 368 -18.25 -16.36 13.29
C ASP A 368 -18.65 -17.12 12.01
N ALA A 369 -19.94 -17.20 11.69
CA ALA A 369 -20.41 -17.75 10.43
C ALA A 369 -20.20 -16.79 9.24
N LEU A 370 -19.68 -17.32 8.13
CA LEU A 370 -19.69 -16.64 6.84
C LEU A 370 -21.13 -16.62 6.31
N GLN A 371 -21.73 -15.44 6.22
CA GLN A 371 -23.10 -15.27 5.75
C GLN A 371 -23.12 -14.52 4.41
N PRO A 372 -24.13 -14.78 3.55
CA PRO A 372 -24.36 -13.95 2.39
C PRO A 372 -24.77 -12.53 2.81
N PHE A 373 -24.56 -11.57 1.91
CA PHE A 373 -25.10 -10.22 2.05
C PHE A 373 -26.62 -10.27 2.17
N PRO A 374 -27.24 -9.39 2.98
CA PRO A 374 -28.68 -9.24 2.98
C PRO A 374 -29.14 -8.72 1.62
N GLU A 375 -30.42 -8.93 1.31
CA GLU A 375 -31.02 -8.44 0.07
C GLU A 375 -30.91 -6.91 -0.01
N VAL A 376 -30.37 -6.41 -1.12
CA VAL A 376 -30.25 -4.98 -1.39
C VAL A 376 -31.14 -4.62 -2.57
N ASP A 377 -32.03 -3.68 -2.36
CA ASP A 377 -32.87 -3.14 -3.43
C ASP A 377 -32.04 -2.27 -4.38
N LEU A 378 -32.06 -2.59 -5.68
CA LEU A 378 -31.33 -1.83 -6.68
C LEU A 378 -31.81 -0.37 -6.76
N VAL A 379 -33.13 -0.15 -6.69
CA VAL A 379 -33.74 1.18 -6.78
C VAL A 379 -33.35 2.01 -5.57
N ASP A 380 -33.53 1.46 -4.36
CA ASP A 380 -33.20 2.17 -3.12
C ASP A 380 -31.69 2.48 -3.05
N PHE A 381 -30.85 1.55 -3.54
CA PHE A 381 -29.41 1.74 -3.59
C PHE A 381 -29.00 2.93 -4.45
N PHE A 382 -29.48 3.01 -5.70
CA PHE A 382 -29.13 4.12 -6.60
C PHE A 382 -29.83 5.43 -6.23
N ASN A 383 -31.03 5.39 -5.65
CA ASN A 383 -31.67 6.57 -5.08
C ASN A 383 -30.88 7.14 -3.90
N SER A 384 -30.19 6.28 -3.14
CA SER A 384 -29.32 6.69 -2.04
C SER A 384 -27.93 7.19 -2.48
N HIS A 385 -27.53 6.92 -3.73
CA HIS A 385 -26.23 7.31 -4.29
C HIS A 385 -26.40 7.95 -5.70
N PRO A 386 -27.11 9.08 -5.80
CA PRO A 386 -27.51 9.67 -7.09
C PRO A 386 -26.32 10.19 -7.93
N ASN A 387 -25.19 10.46 -7.29
CA ASN A 387 -23.98 11.00 -7.90
C ASN A 387 -22.98 9.91 -8.37
N LEU A 388 -23.32 8.63 -8.19
CA LEU A 388 -22.44 7.52 -8.52
C LEU A 388 -22.17 7.43 -10.03
N ARG A 389 -20.90 7.53 -10.40
CA ARG A 389 -20.39 7.49 -11.79
C ARG A 389 -19.70 6.18 -12.12
N LYS A 390 -18.97 5.61 -11.17
CA LYS A 390 -18.23 4.37 -11.35
C LYS A 390 -18.56 3.39 -10.24
N PHE A 391 -18.94 2.17 -10.61
CA PHE A 391 -19.30 1.13 -9.66
C PHE A 391 -18.57 -0.19 -9.96
N ASP A 392 -17.69 -0.61 -9.06
CA ASP A 392 -16.98 -1.89 -9.11
C ASP A 392 -17.52 -2.81 -8.02
N ILE A 393 -18.19 -3.89 -8.42
CA ILE A 393 -18.81 -4.86 -7.52
C ILE A 393 -18.30 -6.27 -7.74
N HIS A 394 -18.02 -6.94 -6.63
CA HIS A 394 -17.68 -8.35 -6.57
C HIS A 394 -18.87 -9.20 -6.14
N GLY A 395 -18.77 -10.51 -6.41
CA GLY A 395 -19.90 -11.45 -6.43
C GLY A 395 -20.87 -11.43 -5.26
N ALA A 396 -20.46 -11.10 -4.03
CA ALA A 396 -21.37 -11.05 -2.88
C ALA A 396 -22.34 -9.86 -2.95
N MET A 397 -21.81 -8.65 -3.17
CA MET A 397 -22.63 -7.45 -3.34
C MET A 397 -23.47 -7.54 -4.61
N PHE A 398 -22.91 -8.09 -5.69
CA PHE A 398 -23.69 -8.30 -6.91
C PHE A 398 -24.85 -9.26 -6.68
N ALA A 399 -24.62 -10.39 -5.99
CA ALA A 399 -25.69 -11.33 -5.64
C ALA A 399 -26.78 -10.68 -4.79
N ALA A 400 -26.41 -9.82 -3.82
CA ALA A 400 -27.35 -9.09 -2.98
C ALA A 400 -28.28 -8.17 -3.79
N LEU A 401 -27.74 -7.48 -4.80
CA LEU A 401 -28.51 -6.62 -5.72
C LEU A 401 -29.45 -7.41 -6.66
N CYS A 402 -29.21 -8.72 -6.84
CA CYS A 402 -30.02 -9.57 -7.71
C CYS A 402 -31.23 -10.19 -6.99
N GLN A 403 -31.22 -10.25 -5.66
CA GLN A 403 -32.21 -11.04 -4.90
C GLN A 403 -33.58 -10.38 -4.83
N LYS A 404 -33.66 -9.04 -4.85
CA LYS A 404 -34.93 -8.33 -4.64
C LYS A 404 -35.65 -8.02 -5.97
N ASN A 405 -36.93 -8.43 -6.05
CA ASN A 405 -37.76 -8.35 -7.26
C ASN A 405 -38.38 -6.98 -7.58
N SER A 406 -37.92 -5.89 -6.94
CA SER A 406 -38.49 -4.54 -7.16
C SER A 406 -38.40 -4.07 -8.61
N LEU A 407 -37.50 -4.68 -9.40
CA LEU A 407 -37.36 -4.46 -10.84
C LEU A 407 -38.65 -4.79 -11.64
N LYS A 408 -39.55 -5.62 -11.11
CA LYS A 408 -40.81 -5.99 -11.78
C LYS A 408 -41.88 -4.88 -11.74
N ASN A 409 -41.79 -3.96 -10.77
CA ASN A 409 -42.78 -2.90 -10.52
C ASN A 409 -42.12 -1.51 -10.46
N LEU A 410 -41.25 -1.20 -11.42
CA LEU A 410 -40.53 0.08 -11.45
C LEU A 410 -41.43 1.22 -11.93
N ASP A 411 -41.36 2.37 -11.24
CA ASP A 411 -41.88 3.63 -11.77
C ASP A 411 -41.21 3.91 -13.12
N ALA A 412 -41.99 4.26 -14.15
CA ALA A 412 -41.49 4.60 -15.47
C ALA A 412 -40.48 5.77 -15.45
N ARG A 413 -40.46 6.56 -14.39
CA ARG A 413 -39.53 7.69 -14.17
C ARG A 413 -38.21 7.28 -13.52
N PHE A 414 -38.05 6.04 -13.07
CA PHE A 414 -36.80 5.59 -12.47
C PHE A 414 -35.66 5.67 -13.50
N CYS A 415 -34.57 6.32 -13.11
CA CYS A 415 -33.34 6.36 -13.89
C CYS A 415 -32.13 6.45 -12.96
N ILE A 416 -30.98 6.02 -13.46
CA ILE A 416 -29.69 6.14 -12.80
C ILE A 416 -28.92 7.23 -13.55
N PRO A 417 -28.93 8.49 -13.07
CA PRO A 417 -28.59 9.65 -13.89
C PRO A 417 -27.09 9.76 -14.18
N CYS A 418 -26.24 9.36 -13.25
CA CYS A 418 -24.81 9.65 -13.29
C CYS A 418 -23.91 8.47 -13.65
N LEU A 419 -24.43 7.23 -13.70
CA LEU A 419 -23.60 6.03 -13.84
C LEU A 419 -23.01 5.94 -15.26
N GLU A 420 -21.67 5.94 -15.34
CA GLU A 420 -20.89 5.93 -16.58
C GLU A 420 -20.15 4.61 -16.79
N GLU A 421 -19.62 4.03 -15.71
CA GLU A 421 -18.79 2.83 -15.72
C GLU A 421 -19.24 1.82 -14.68
N VAL A 422 -19.38 0.56 -15.10
CA VAL A 422 -19.74 -0.55 -14.23
C VAL A 422 -18.74 -1.69 -14.44
N LEU A 423 -18.16 -2.21 -13.36
CA LEU A 423 -17.34 -3.43 -13.37
C LEU A 423 -17.99 -4.44 -12.43
N ILE A 424 -18.30 -5.61 -12.95
CA ILE A 424 -18.98 -6.68 -12.20
C ILE A 424 -18.12 -7.92 -12.30
N THR A 425 -17.73 -8.48 -11.16
CA THR A 425 -17.06 -9.78 -11.13
C THR A 425 -18.05 -10.87 -10.71
N VAL A 426 -18.32 -11.79 -11.64
CA VAL A 426 -19.22 -12.93 -11.44
C VAL A 426 -18.39 -14.16 -11.09
N ARG A 427 -18.72 -14.80 -9.96
CA ARG A 427 -18.00 -15.98 -9.44
C ARG A 427 -18.84 -17.26 -9.37
N SER A 428 -20.11 -17.19 -9.76
CA SER A 428 -21.04 -18.32 -9.69
C SER A 428 -22.17 -18.13 -10.72
N PRO A 429 -22.64 -19.20 -11.38
CA PRO A 429 -23.78 -19.14 -12.30
C PRO A 429 -25.16 -19.22 -11.60
N LEU A 430 -25.20 -19.38 -10.27
CA LEU A 430 -26.47 -19.49 -9.53
C LEU A 430 -27.34 -18.23 -9.72
N ASN A 431 -28.67 -18.39 -9.77
CA ASN A 431 -29.62 -17.29 -9.98
C ASN A 431 -29.34 -16.50 -11.27
N ALA A 432 -29.07 -17.23 -12.36
CA ALA A 432 -28.73 -16.70 -13.68
C ALA A 432 -29.75 -15.66 -14.18
N GLU A 433 -31.04 -15.99 -14.10
CA GLU A 433 -32.13 -15.11 -14.53
C GLU A 433 -32.11 -13.78 -13.75
N GLN A 434 -31.98 -13.82 -12.43
CA GLN A 434 -31.93 -12.62 -11.60
C GLN A 434 -30.71 -11.76 -11.93
N LYS A 435 -29.54 -12.39 -12.12
CA LYS A 435 -28.31 -11.68 -12.51
C LYS A 435 -28.45 -10.99 -13.85
N LEU A 436 -29.03 -11.67 -14.84
CA LEU A 436 -29.29 -11.09 -16.17
C LEU A 436 -30.28 -9.93 -16.07
N ASN A 437 -31.39 -10.09 -15.35
CA ASN A 437 -32.36 -9.01 -15.12
C ASN A 437 -31.72 -7.78 -14.48
N THR A 438 -30.80 -7.96 -13.53
CA THR A 438 -30.04 -6.87 -12.92
C THR A 438 -29.09 -6.20 -13.93
N LEU A 439 -28.36 -6.97 -14.73
CA LEU A 439 -27.47 -6.44 -15.78
C LEU A 439 -28.24 -5.63 -16.83
N GLU A 440 -29.36 -6.17 -17.30
CA GLU A 440 -30.27 -5.49 -18.23
C GLU A 440 -30.81 -4.20 -17.63
N SER A 441 -31.22 -4.23 -16.37
CA SER A 441 -31.72 -3.05 -15.66
C SER A 441 -30.64 -1.97 -15.55
N LEU A 442 -29.39 -2.35 -15.24
CA LEU A 442 -28.27 -1.40 -15.23
C LEU A 442 -28.07 -0.74 -16.60
N VAL A 443 -28.16 -1.49 -17.70
CA VAL A 443 -28.04 -0.91 -19.05
C VAL A 443 -29.25 -0.04 -19.41
N LYS A 444 -30.46 -0.51 -19.09
CA LYS A 444 -31.73 0.15 -19.45
C LYS A 444 -31.92 1.48 -18.71
N TYR A 445 -31.64 1.52 -17.41
CA TYR A 445 -31.93 2.67 -16.56
C TYR A 445 -30.75 3.63 -16.40
N SER A 446 -29.53 3.24 -16.77
CA SER A 446 -28.35 4.11 -16.70
C SER A 446 -28.15 4.91 -17.99
N VAL A 447 -28.72 6.11 -18.00
CA VAL A 447 -28.75 6.99 -19.18
C VAL A 447 -27.37 7.42 -19.69
N ARG A 448 -26.37 7.47 -18.81
CA ARG A 448 -24.98 7.87 -19.12
C ARG A 448 -24.01 6.71 -19.26
N LEU A 449 -24.47 5.46 -19.20
CA LEU A 449 -23.58 4.29 -19.21
C LEU A 449 -22.79 4.21 -20.53
N ARG A 450 -21.47 4.25 -20.40
CA ARG A 450 -20.49 4.17 -21.51
C ARG A 450 -19.79 2.83 -21.55
N SER A 451 -19.52 2.24 -20.38
CA SER A 451 -18.76 1.00 -20.26
C SER A 451 -19.34 0.11 -19.16
N MET A 452 -19.57 -1.15 -19.50
CA MET A 452 -19.87 -2.23 -18.55
C MET A 452 -18.91 -3.39 -18.81
N VAL A 453 -18.12 -3.75 -17.80
CA VAL A 453 -17.19 -4.88 -17.85
C VAL A 453 -17.72 -5.99 -16.96
N ILE A 454 -17.97 -7.16 -17.54
CA ILE A 454 -18.37 -8.37 -16.83
C ILE A 454 -17.16 -9.29 -16.79
N ARG A 455 -16.52 -9.39 -15.63
CA ARG A 455 -15.41 -10.30 -15.40
C ARG A 455 -15.94 -11.63 -14.89
N ILE A 456 -15.59 -12.72 -15.56
CA ILE A 456 -15.98 -14.07 -15.13
C ILE A 456 -14.75 -14.76 -14.53
N SER A 457 -14.78 -15.02 -13.22
CA SER A 457 -13.63 -15.58 -12.52
C SER A 457 -14.01 -16.77 -11.66
N GLN A 458 -13.30 -17.89 -11.80
CA GLN A 458 -13.35 -19.06 -10.91
C GLN A 458 -14.76 -19.63 -10.69
N MET A 459 -15.54 -19.89 -11.75
CA MET A 459 -16.80 -20.65 -11.64
C MET A 459 -16.48 -22.09 -11.22
N LYS A 460 -16.60 -22.41 -9.93
CA LYS A 460 -16.38 -23.76 -9.40
C LYS A 460 -17.66 -24.60 -9.50
N ASN A 461 -17.52 -25.89 -9.87
CA ASN A 461 -18.49 -26.97 -9.69
C ASN A 461 -19.88 -26.86 -10.35
N CYS A 462 -20.01 -26.23 -11.52
CA CYS A 462 -21.31 -26.11 -12.21
C CYS A 462 -21.16 -26.16 -13.74
N HIS A 463 -20.87 -27.31 -14.36
CA HIS A 463 -20.60 -27.37 -15.81
C HIS A 463 -21.83 -26.96 -16.65
N ASP A 464 -22.94 -27.68 -16.57
CA ASP A 464 -24.10 -27.41 -17.45
C ASP A 464 -24.75 -26.04 -17.18
N ALA A 465 -24.95 -25.68 -15.91
CA ALA A 465 -25.54 -24.38 -15.55
C ALA A 465 -24.61 -23.18 -15.82
N ALA A 466 -23.29 -23.38 -15.89
CA ALA A 466 -22.37 -22.31 -16.27
C ALA A 466 -22.41 -22.07 -17.78
N ASP A 467 -22.52 -23.13 -18.59
CA ASP A 467 -22.58 -23.02 -20.04
C ASP A 467 -23.84 -22.23 -20.48
N ASP A 468 -25.01 -22.59 -19.96
CA ASP A 468 -26.27 -21.87 -20.22
C ASP A 468 -26.17 -20.39 -19.80
N PHE A 469 -25.64 -20.12 -18.60
CA PHE A 469 -25.46 -18.75 -18.13
C PHE A 469 -24.47 -17.96 -18.99
N PHE A 470 -23.39 -18.60 -19.45
CA PHE A 470 -22.41 -17.96 -20.31
C PHE A 470 -23.00 -17.65 -21.69
N GLU A 471 -23.81 -18.54 -22.24
CA GLU A 471 -24.53 -18.30 -23.50
C GLU A 471 -25.42 -17.06 -23.39
N GLU A 472 -26.17 -16.93 -22.30
CA GLU A 472 -27.00 -15.75 -22.04
C GLU A 472 -26.18 -14.47 -21.85
N ILE A 473 -25.03 -14.53 -21.15
CA ILE A 473 -24.11 -13.38 -21.05
C ILE A 473 -23.55 -13.00 -22.42
N CYS A 474 -23.25 -13.97 -23.28
CA CYS A 474 -22.81 -13.75 -24.65
C CYS A 474 -23.91 -13.08 -25.50
N LYS A 475 -25.17 -13.53 -25.38
CA LYS A 475 -26.34 -12.90 -26.02
C LYS A 475 -26.51 -11.46 -25.52
N PHE A 476 -26.45 -11.24 -24.21
CA PHE A 476 -26.53 -9.91 -23.60
C PHE A 476 -25.43 -8.98 -24.11
N LYS A 477 -24.18 -9.46 -24.17
CA LYS A 477 -23.04 -8.73 -24.75
C LYS A 477 -23.30 -8.39 -26.21
N TYR A 478 -23.78 -9.34 -27.01
CA TYR A 478 -24.04 -9.13 -28.44
C TYR A 478 -25.08 -8.01 -28.66
N MET A 479 -26.17 -8.03 -27.90
CA MET A 479 -27.20 -6.99 -27.94
C MET A 479 -26.69 -5.60 -27.51
N ASN A 480 -25.64 -5.56 -26.67
CA ASN A 480 -25.11 -4.34 -26.07
C ASN A 480 -23.63 -4.07 -26.42
N ASN A 481 -23.18 -4.52 -27.58
CA ASN A 481 -21.76 -4.61 -27.97
C ASN A 481 -20.95 -3.29 -27.92
N LYS A 482 -21.62 -2.14 -28.01
CA LYS A 482 -20.99 -0.81 -27.90
C LYS A 482 -20.61 -0.43 -26.47
N LYS A 483 -21.27 -1.03 -25.47
CA LYS A 483 -21.14 -0.68 -24.05
C LYS A 483 -20.62 -1.83 -23.20
N VAL A 484 -20.98 -3.07 -23.53
CA VAL A 484 -20.71 -4.26 -22.70
C VAL A 484 -19.49 -5.03 -23.22
N ARG A 485 -18.59 -5.37 -22.30
CA ARG A 485 -17.41 -6.22 -22.54
C ARG A 485 -17.39 -7.35 -21.50
N VAL A 486 -16.89 -8.50 -21.92
CA VAL A 486 -16.69 -9.67 -21.04
C VAL A 486 -15.20 -9.94 -20.97
N GLU A 487 -14.67 -10.08 -19.76
CA GLU A 487 -13.27 -10.36 -19.44
C GLU A 487 -13.09 -11.71 -18.76
#